data_AF-A0A7V3KB11-F1
#
_entry.id   AF-A0A7V3KB11-F1
#
_cell.length_a   1.000
_cell.length_b   1.000
_cell.length_c   1.000
_cell.angle_alpha   90.00
_cell.angle_beta   90.00
_cell.angle_gamma   90.00
#
_symmetry.space_group_name_H-M   'P 1'
#
loop_
_entity.id
_entity.type
_entity.pdbx_description
1 polymer ?
#
loop_
_entity_poly.entity_id
_entity_poly.type
_entity_poly.pdbx_seq_one_letter_code
_entity_poly.pdbx_strand_id
1 'polypeptide(L)'
;MTDYKASRKDLFGEVMVLLLAGGAIYYFGDKTRLMSIIIAVLILMRFSILNRKADWFFFVLGVILGGGNDILSMYKGVYHYVPGSFLSLPIPFWMVVFWGEIFIFFRKLCRFGPFLGQLPGFQKLIDIPITLDLFVAIIYRVIIYRLASRYWLPDALFASILILRLLLAPPKPNERKLMLTILLLGPLYEIFLIKSGLYEYQTGVIFGMPLWLIIYWVFIIRFLKAIIDRIEFYFGKKN
;
A
#
# COMPACT_ATOMS: atom_id res chain seq x y z
N MET A 1 27.79 8.33 2.42
CA MET A 1 26.72 8.04 3.41
C MET A 1 25.91 6.87 2.90
N THR A 2 25.67 5.83 3.71
CA THR A 2 25.07 4.58 3.24
C THR A 2 23.55 4.69 3.15
N ASP A 3 23.01 4.51 1.96
CA ASP A 3 21.58 4.32 1.72
C ASP A 3 21.00 3.29 2.71
N TYR A 4 19.88 3.61 3.34
CA TYR A 4 19.24 2.69 4.27
C TYR A 4 18.94 1.37 3.55
N LYS A 5 19.43 0.26 4.12
CA LYS A 5 19.22 -1.09 3.60
C LYS A 5 18.57 -1.92 4.70
N ALA A 6 17.38 -2.44 4.42
CA ALA A 6 16.67 -3.26 5.38
C ALA A 6 17.40 -4.60 5.55
N SER A 7 17.63 -4.98 6.80
CA SER A 7 18.14 -6.31 7.14
C SER A 7 17.02 -7.36 7.08
N ARG A 8 17.39 -8.65 7.05
CA ARG A 8 16.41 -9.74 7.19
C ARG A 8 15.65 -9.64 8.52
N LYS A 9 16.31 -9.19 9.59
CA LYS A 9 15.69 -8.98 10.91
C LYS A 9 14.62 -7.89 10.85
N ASP A 10 14.89 -6.79 10.14
CA ASP A 10 13.90 -5.72 9.97
C ASP A 10 12.66 -6.24 9.26
N LEU A 11 12.82 -6.96 8.13
CA LEU A 11 11.68 -7.53 7.42
C LEU A 11 10.91 -8.56 8.24
N PHE A 12 11.61 -9.45 8.94
CA PHE A 12 10.97 -10.43 9.80
C PHE A 12 10.14 -9.74 10.88
N GLY A 13 10.69 -8.69 11.51
CA GLY A 13 9.97 -7.87 12.48
C GLY A 13 8.69 -7.27 11.89
N GLU A 14 8.75 -6.67 10.70
CA GLU A 14 7.55 -6.11 10.07
C GLU A 14 6.53 -7.18 9.67
N VAL A 15 6.97 -8.35 9.20
CA VAL A 15 6.05 -9.48 8.94
C VAL A 15 5.36 -9.92 10.23
N MET A 16 6.06 -9.97 11.36
CA MET A 16 5.43 -10.29 12.66
C MET A 16 4.40 -9.23 13.06
N VAL A 17 4.69 -7.94 12.85
CA VAL A 17 3.74 -6.85 13.09
C VAL A 17 2.47 -7.03 12.24
N LEU A 18 2.60 -7.35 10.95
CA LEU A 18 1.46 -7.61 10.07
C LEU A 18 0.68 -8.87 10.45
N LEU A 19 1.35 -9.95 10.86
CA LEU A 19 0.69 -11.18 11.30
C LEU A 19 -0.07 -10.97 12.62
N LEU A 20 0.51 -10.25 13.58
CA LEU A 20 -0.17 -9.90 14.83
C LEU A 20 -1.38 -9.00 14.57
N ALA A 21 -1.25 -8.01 13.69
CA ALA A 21 -2.37 -7.18 13.27
C ALA A 21 -3.46 -8.01 12.56
N GLY A 22 -3.09 -8.88 11.63
CA GLY A 22 -4.01 -9.78 10.94
C GLY A 22 -4.76 -10.71 11.90
N GLY A 23 -4.06 -11.32 12.86
CA GLY A 23 -4.67 -12.12 13.92
C GLY A 23 -5.63 -11.29 14.79
N ALA A 24 -5.24 -10.08 15.18
CA ALA A 24 -6.12 -9.18 15.92
C ALA A 24 -7.38 -8.80 15.13
N ILE A 25 -7.25 -8.51 13.84
CA ILE A 25 -8.38 -8.23 12.94
C ILE A 25 -9.33 -9.43 12.88
N TYR A 26 -8.80 -10.65 12.76
CA TYR A 26 -9.61 -11.86 12.71
C TYR A 26 -10.45 -12.08 13.99
N TYR A 27 -9.86 -11.85 15.18
CA TYR A 27 -10.54 -12.11 16.46
C TYR A 27 -11.34 -10.92 17.01
N PHE A 28 -10.96 -9.69 16.68
CA PHE A 28 -11.48 -8.48 17.33
C PHE A 28 -11.89 -7.38 16.34
N GLY A 29 -11.85 -7.62 15.02
CA GLY A 29 -12.08 -6.62 13.98
C GLY A 29 -13.40 -5.86 14.11
N ASP A 30 -14.45 -6.53 14.59
CA ASP A 30 -15.78 -5.99 14.88
C ASP A 30 -15.79 -5.04 16.11
N LYS A 31 -14.89 -5.24 17.07
CA LYS A 31 -14.73 -4.43 18.29
C LYS A 31 -13.84 -3.22 18.03
N THR A 32 -14.32 -2.27 17.24
CA THR A 32 -13.48 -1.18 16.69
C THR A 32 -12.79 -0.28 17.71
N ARG A 33 -13.37 -0.07 18.91
CA ARG A 33 -12.70 0.62 20.01
C ARG A 33 -11.52 -0.19 20.56
N LEU A 34 -11.72 -1.47 20.83
CA LEU A 34 -10.67 -2.38 21.29
C LEU A 34 -9.56 -2.50 20.25
N MET A 35 -9.90 -2.64 18.98
CA MET A 35 -8.93 -2.68 17.89
C MET A 35 -8.11 -1.40 17.78
N SER A 36 -8.71 -0.23 18.03
CA SER A 36 -7.96 1.03 18.08
C SER A 36 -6.89 1.03 19.17
N ILE A 37 -7.20 0.44 20.33
CA ILE A 37 -6.23 0.27 21.42
C ILE A 37 -5.14 -0.73 21.01
N ILE A 38 -5.52 -1.90 20.47
CA ILE A 38 -4.57 -2.94 20.04
C ILE A 38 -3.61 -2.39 18.99
N ILE A 39 -4.12 -1.71 17.95
CA ILE A 39 -3.32 -1.11 16.89
C ILE A 39 -2.42 0.00 17.43
N ALA A 40 -2.91 0.85 18.34
CA ALA A 40 -2.07 1.86 18.98
C ALA A 40 -0.91 1.23 19.77
N VAL A 41 -1.17 0.19 20.56
CA VAL A 41 -0.14 -0.54 21.30
C VAL A 41 0.86 -1.20 20.35
N LEU A 42 0.38 -1.82 19.27
CA LEU A 42 1.21 -2.46 18.25
C LEU A 42 2.12 -1.45 17.53
N ILE A 43 1.61 -0.26 17.18
CA ILE A 43 2.39 0.85 16.62
C ILE A 43 3.46 1.31 17.61
N LEU A 44 3.10 1.54 18.87
CA LEU A 44 4.05 1.97 19.91
C LEU A 44 5.18 0.95 20.11
N MET A 45 4.85 -0.34 20.19
CA MET A 45 5.85 -1.41 20.28
C MET A 45 6.74 -1.45 19.03
N ARG A 46 6.14 -1.34 17.84
CA ARG A 46 6.85 -1.32 16.57
C ARG A 46 7.85 -0.17 16.51
N PHE A 47 7.46 1.05 16.90
CA PHE A 47 8.37 2.19 16.94
C PHE A 47 9.42 2.10 18.06
N SER A 48 9.16 1.34 19.12
CA SER A 48 10.15 1.11 20.18
C SER A 48 11.25 0.13 19.74
N ILE A 49 10.89 -0.88 18.93
CA ILE A 49 11.78 -2.00 18.60
C ILE A 49 12.41 -1.86 17.20
N LEU A 50 11.61 -1.45 16.21
CA LEU A 50 11.95 -1.53 14.79
C LEU A 50 12.16 -0.16 14.12
N ASN A 51 12.12 0.93 14.89
CA ASN A 51 12.23 2.27 14.33
C ASN A 51 13.58 2.53 13.67
N ARG A 52 13.51 3.13 12.49
CA ARG A 52 14.63 3.58 11.68
C ARG A 52 14.39 5.04 11.29
N LYS A 53 15.47 5.73 10.91
CA LYS A 53 15.41 7.12 10.46
C LYS A 53 14.33 7.27 9.38
N ALA A 54 13.47 8.27 9.51
CA ALA A 54 12.33 8.58 8.64
C ALA A 54 11.12 7.62 8.70
N ASP A 55 11.08 6.60 9.57
CA ASP A 55 9.89 5.74 9.67
C ASP A 55 8.64 6.53 10.04
N TRP A 56 8.74 7.50 10.95
CA TRP A 56 7.65 8.41 11.30
C TRP A 56 7.12 9.20 10.11
N PHE A 57 8.01 9.64 9.21
CA PHE A 57 7.59 10.35 8.00
C PHE A 57 6.78 9.44 7.08
N PHE A 58 7.26 8.21 6.82
CA PHE A 58 6.55 7.25 5.99
C PHE A 58 5.25 6.75 6.63
N PHE A 59 5.20 6.67 7.96
CA PHE A 59 3.99 6.38 8.71
C PHE A 59 2.91 7.44 8.46
N VAL A 60 3.22 8.70 8.72
CA VAL A 60 2.27 9.82 8.52
C VAL A 60 1.85 9.88 7.05
N LEU A 61 2.79 9.67 6.12
CA LEU A 61 2.50 9.60 4.70
C LEU A 61 1.50 8.48 4.38
N GLY A 62 1.64 7.30 4.99
CA GLY A 62 0.72 6.18 4.82
C GLY A 62 -0.67 6.45 5.40
N VAL A 63 -0.76 7.06 6.58
CA VAL A 63 -2.05 7.48 7.17
C VAL A 63 -2.78 8.44 6.23
N ILE A 64 -2.08 9.42 5.67
CA ILE A 64 -2.68 10.42 4.78
C ILE A 64 -3.04 9.80 3.43
N LEU A 65 -2.09 9.16 2.76
CA LEU A 65 -2.29 8.67 1.39
C LEU A 65 -3.08 7.37 1.33
N GLY A 66 -2.76 6.39 2.17
CA GLY A 66 -3.47 5.11 2.25
C GLY A 66 -4.82 5.28 2.94
N GLY A 67 -4.80 5.78 4.18
CA GLY A 67 -6.01 5.98 4.98
C GLY A 67 -6.98 6.98 4.33
N GLY A 68 -6.47 8.11 3.82
CA GLY A 68 -7.29 9.09 3.09
C GLY A 68 -7.86 8.52 1.79
N ASN A 69 -7.10 7.71 1.05
CA ASN A 69 -7.62 7.02 -0.13
C ASN A 69 -8.75 6.05 0.21
N ASP A 70 -8.63 5.30 1.30
CA ASP A 70 -9.66 4.36 1.73
C ASP A 70 -10.95 5.07 2.14
N ILE A 71 -10.84 6.17 2.88
CA ILE A 71 -11.98 7.03 3.21
C ILE A 71 -12.71 7.49 1.94
N LEU A 72 -11.97 8.00 0.95
CA LEU A 72 -12.54 8.44 -0.32
C LEU A 72 -13.18 7.28 -1.09
N SER A 73 -12.55 6.11 -1.09
CA SER A 73 -13.04 4.92 -1.78
C SER A 73 -14.38 4.46 -1.18
N MET A 74 -14.53 4.55 0.13
CA MET A 74 -15.79 4.26 0.83
C MET A 74 -16.89 5.28 0.55
N TYR A 75 -16.57 6.58 0.55
CA TYR A 75 -17.53 7.62 0.15
C TYR A 75 -17.99 7.48 -1.31
N LYS A 76 -17.14 6.91 -2.18
CA LYS A 76 -17.48 6.60 -3.57
C LYS A 76 -18.10 5.20 -3.74
N GLY A 77 -18.29 4.46 -2.66
CA GLY A 77 -18.91 3.14 -2.67
C GLY A 77 -18.08 2.07 -3.40
N VAL A 78 -16.76 2.22 -3.51
CA VAL A 78 -15.93 1.21 -4.22
C VAL A 78 -15.99 -0.15 -3.51
N TYR A 79 -16.03 -0.12 -2.19
CA TYR A 79 -16.21 -1.26 -1.29
C TYR A 79 -16.80 -0.75 0.03
N HIS A 80 -17.15 -1.67 0.93
CA HIS A 80 -17.68 -1.35 2.25
C HIS A 80 -16.92 -2.10 3.35
N TYR A 81 -16.43 -1.38 4.35
CA TYR A 81 -15.96 -1.98 5.61
C TYR A 81 -17.16 -2.53 6.38
N VAL A 82 -17.02 -3.76 6.88
CA VAL A 82 -18.05 -4.40 7.70
C VAL A 82 -18.00 -3.89 9.15
N PRO A 83 -16.81 -3.72 9.79
CA PRO A 83 -16.77 -3.10 11.09
C PRO A 83 -17.16 -1.62 11.02
N GLY A 84 -18.11 -1.22 11.88
CA GLY A 84 -18.55 0.17 11.97
C GLY A 84 -17.50 1.11 12.58
N SER A 85 -17.48 2.37 12.16
CA SER A 85 -16.67 3.39 12.83
C SER A 85 -17.39 3.94 14.05
N PHE A 86 -16.64 4.22 15.12
CA PHE A 86 -17.15 5.00 16.27
C PHE A 86 -16.95 6.52 16.09
N LEU A 87 -16.27 6.92 15.02
CA LEU A 87 -16.15 8.32 14.58
C LEU A 87 -17.10 8.54 13.40
N SER A 88 -17.34 9.80 13.02
CA SER A 88 -18.10 10.18 11.82
C SER A 88 -17.36 9.90 10.49
N LEU A 89 -16.48 8.90 10.48
CA LEU A 89 -15.75 8.45 9.30
C LEU A 89 -16.40 7.17 8.77
N PRO A 90 -16.39 6.95 7.44
CA PRO A 90 -16.97 5.74 6.87
C PRO A 90 -16.14 4.49 7.15
N ILE A 91 -14.91 4.62 7.67
CA ILE A 91 -14.01 3.51 8.00
C ILE A 91 -13.61 3.51 9.48
N PRO A 92 -13.28 2.34 10.04
CA PRO A 92 -12.74 2.26 11.40
C PRO A 92 -11.46 3.10 11.53
N PHE A 93 -11.38 3.91 12.59
CA PHE A 93 -10.23 4.79 12.83
C PHE A 93 -8.89 4.02 12.85
N TRP A 94 -8.88 2.84 13.47
CA TRP A 94 -7.69 1.99 13.53
C TRP A 94 -7.16 1.61 12.14
N MET A 95 -8.04 1.45 11.15
CA MET A 95 -7.64 1.10 9.79
C MET A 95 -7.00 2.28 9.05
N VAL A 96 -7.51 3.50 9.27
CA VAL A 96 -6.87 4.74 8.78
C VAL A 96 -5.42 4.80 9.25
N VAL A 97 -5.21 4.55 10.54
CA VAL A 97 -3.88 4.64 11.16
C VAL A 97 -3.00 3.46 10.74
N PHE A 98 -3.56 2.26 10.60
CA PHE A 98 -2.83 1.06 10.20
C PHE A 98 -2.20 1.16 8.80
N TRP A 99 -2.75 1.98 7.90
CA TRP A 99 -2.09 2.29 6.62
C TRP A 99 -0.69 2.90 6.78
N GLY A 100 -0.41 3.56 7.91
CA GLY A 100 0.95 4.00 8.25
C GLY A 100 1.92 2.82 8.40
N GLU A 101 1.51 1.75 9.06
CA GLU A 101 2.32 0.51 9.19
C GLU A 101 2.55 -0.16 7.84
N ILE A 102 1.52 -0.20 6.99
CA ILE A 102 1.63 -0.74 5.63
C ILE A 102 2.69 0.02 4.81
N PHE A 103 2.74 1.35 4.90
CA PHE A 103 3.74 2.16 4.20
C PHE A 103 5.17 1.93 4.73
N ILE A 104 5.33 1.79 6.04
CA ILE A 104 6.61 1.43 6.65
C ILE A 104 7.06 0.04 6.16
N PHE A 105 6.17 -0.95 6.19
CA PHE A 105 6.47 -2.30 5.71
C PHE A 105 6.96 -2.24 4.26
N PHE A 106 6.23 -1.55 3.38
CA PHE A 106 6.62 -1.42 1.98
C PHE A 106 7.92 -0.65 1.79
N ARG A 107 8.18 0.38 2.59
CA ARG A 107 9.48 1.06 2.60
C ARG A 107 10.60 0.06 2.89
N LYS A 108 10.49 -0.72 3.96
CA LYS A 108 11.50 -1.70 4.34
C LYS A 108 11.63 -2.82 3.31
N LEU A 109 10.52 -3.28 2.73
CA LEU A 109 10.52 -4.23 1.63
C LEU A 109 11.28 -3.67 0.42
N CYS A 110 10.99 -2.44 -0.01
CA CYS A 110 11.68 -1.79 -1.13
C CYS A 110 13.19 -1.58 -0.89
N ARG A 111 13.61 -1.59 0.38
CA ARG A 111 15.00 -1.44 0.83
C ARG A 111 15.69 -2.75 1.15
N PHE A 112 15.03 -3.88 0.93
CA PHE A 112 15.63 -5.19 1.07
C PHE A 112 16.49 -5.53 -0.16
N GLY A 113 17.63 -6.20 0.07
CA GLY A 113 18.67 -6.42 -0.93
C GLY A 113 18.20 -6.83 -2.34
N PRO A 114 17.33 -7.85 -2.49
CA PRO A 114 16.81 -8.29 -3.78
C PRO A 114 16.01 -7.25 -4.57
N PHE A 115 15.43 -6.26 -3.89
CA PHE A 115 14.60 -5.20 -4.47
C PHE A 115 15.32 -3.85 -4.53
N LEU A 116 16.47 -3.75 -3.87
CA LEU A 116 17.30 -2.55 -3.88
C LEU A 116 17.77 -2.29 -5.32
N GLY A 117 17.61 -1.05 -5.75
CA GLY A 117 18.11 -0.55 -7.03
C GLY A 117 19.03 0.62 -6.81
N GLN A 118 19.70 1.07 -7.87
CA GLN A 118 20.43 2.33 -7.83
C GLN A 118 19.44 3.47 -7.57
N LEU A 119 19.73 4.27 -6.55
CA LEU A 119 18.99 5.50 -6.31
C LEU A 119 19.08 6.38 -7.57
N PRO A 120 17.99 7.09 -7.92
CA PRO A 120 18.07 8.04 -9.00
C PRO A 120 19.11 9.11 -8.65
N GLY A 121 20.04 9.37 -9.56
CA GLY A 121 20.98 10.50 -9.43
C GLY A 121 20.25 11.85 -9.44
N PHE A 122 20.98 12.95 -9.65
CA PHE A 122 20.36 14.28 -9.75
C PHE A 122 19.22 14.27 -10.79
N GLN A 123 17.99 14.47 -10.33
CA GLN A 123 16.81 14.37 -11.17
C GLN A 123 16.60 15.68 -11.92
N LYS A 124 16.22 15.57 -13.21
CA LYS A 124 15.69 16.70 -13.97
C LYS A 124 14.41 17.21 -13.28
N LEU A 125 14.03 18.45 -13.57
CA LEU A 125 12.84 19.11 -13.01
C LEU A 125 11.55 18.30 -13.24
N ILE A 126 11.51 17.49 -14.31
CA ILE A 126 10.45 16.54 -14.61
C ILE A 126 11.05 15.14 -14.74
N ASP A 127 10.58 14.23 -13.89
CA ASP A 127 10.88 12.80 -13.97
C ASP A 127 9.75 12.10 -14.72
N ILE A 128 10.00 11.75 -15.97
CA ILE A 128 8.98 11.20 -16.87
C ILE A 128 8.36 9.91 -16.30
N PRO A 129 9.14 8.90 -15.84
CA PRO A 129 8.57 7.68 -15.27
C PRO A 129 7.61 7.91 -14.11
N ILE A 130 7.95 8.77 -13.15
CA ILE A 130 7.07 9.04 -11.99
C ILE A 130 5.86 9.89 -12.38
N THR A 131 6.01 10.79 -13.36
CA THR A 131 4.89 11.59 -13.87
C THR A 131 3.87 10.71 -14.58
N LEU A 132 4.33 9.76 -15.40
CA LEU A 132 3.47 8.75 -16.02
C LEU A 132 2.78 7.87 -14.97
N ASP A 133 3.52 7.45 -13.92
CA ASP A 133 2.93 6.67 -12.83
C ASP A 133 1.85 7.48 -12.09
N LEU A 134 2.10 8.75 -11.77
CA LEU A 134 1.10 9.61 -11.15
C LEU A 134 -0.15 9.75 -12.03
N PHE A 135 0.03 9.97 -13.33
CA PHE A 135 -1.07 10.08 -14.28
C PHE A 135 -1.90 8.80 -14.35
N VAL A 136 -1.25 7.63 -14.41
CA VAL A 136 -1.93 6.33 -14.36
C VAL A 136 -2.69 6.16 -13.05
N ALA A 137 -2.09 6.51 -11.91
CA ALA A 137 -2.75 6.44 -10.60
C ALA A 137 -4.02 7.31 -10.54
N ILE A 138 -3.96 8.53 -11.09
CA ILE A 138 -5.10 9.45 -11.14
C ILE A 138 -6.21 8.90 -12.05
N ILE A 139 -5.88 8.52 -13.30
CA ILE A 139 -6.87 7.98 -14.24
C ILE A 139 -7.52 6.74 -13.66
N TYR A 140 -6.71 5.85 -13.08
CA TYR A 140 -7.20 4.65 -12.43
C TYR A 140 -8.22 4.96 -11.35
N ARG A 141 -7.94 5.94 -10.47
CA ARG A 141 -8.90 6.34 -9.43
C ARG A 141 -10.18 6.90 -10.02
N VAL A 142 -10.11 7.67 -11.10
CA VAL A 142 -11.30 8.17 -11.82
C VAL A 142 -12.12 7.02 -12.41
N ILE A 143 -11.47 6.02 -13.01
CA ILE A 143 -12.14 4.82 -13.54
C ILE A 143 -12.86 4.08 -12.42
N ILE A 144 -12.16 3.75 -11.33
CA ILE A 144 -12.75 3.01 -10.21
C ILE A 144 -13.93 3.76 -9.59
N TYR A 145 -13.79 5.06 -9.30
CA TYR A 145 -14.87 5.83 -8.68
C TYR A 145 -16.12 5.97 -9.56
N ARG A 146 -15.99 5.82 -10.88
CA ARG A 146 -17.12 5.91 -11.80
C ARG A 146 -17.69 4.54 -12.18
N LEU A 147 -16.87 3.50 -12.18
CA LEU A 147 -17.18 2.24 -12.82
C LEU A 147 -17.01 1.01 -11.92
N ALA A 148 -16.69 1.15 -10.62
CA ALA A 148 -16.47 0.01 -9.71
C ALA A 148 -17.62 -1.03 -9.70
N SER A 149 -18.86 -0.58 -9.89
CA SER A 149 -20.05 -1.43 -9.97
C SER A 149 -20.24 -2.14 -11.31
N ARG A 150 -19.50 -1.75 -12.35
CA ARG A 150 -19.57 -2.36 -13.68
C ARG A 150 -18.65 -3.58 -13.70
N TYR A 151 -19.24 -4.74 -13.92
CA TYR A 151 -18.50 -5.98 -14.13
C TYR A 151 -17.47 -5.80 -15.26
N TRP A 152 -16.24 -6.31 -15.07
CA TRP A 152 -15.08 -6.36 -16.00
C TRP A 152 -14.52 -5.04 -16.56
N LEU A 153 -15.33 -3.99 -16.74
CA LEU A 153 -14.93 -2.79 -17.47
C LEU A 153 -13.76 -2.02 -16.79
N PRO A 154 -13.75 -1.81 -15.45
CA PRO A 154 -12.60 -1.20 -14.80
C PRO A 154 -11.32 -2.03 -14.95
N ASP A 155 -11.47 -3.37 -14.95
CA ASP A 155 -10.34 -4.30 -15.09
C ASP A 155 -9.68 -4.13 -16.46
N ALA A 156 -10.49 -4.14 -17.53
CA ALA A 156 -10.01 -4.01 -18.90
C ALA A 156 -9.34 -2.64 -19.14
N LEU A 157 -10.01 -1.54 -18.76
CA LEU A 157 -9.46 -0.20 -18.94
C LEU A 157 -8.14 -0.02 -18.19
N PHE A 158 -8.07 -0.51 -16.95
CA PHE A 158 -6.86 -0.38 -16.16
C PHE A 158 -5.73 -1.26 -16.69
N ALA A 159 -6.02 -2.50 -17.10
CA ALA A 159 -5.04 -3.36 -17.75
C ALA A 159 -4.46 -2.70 -19.00
N SER A 160 -5.29 -2.12 -19.87
CA SER A 160 -4.85 -1.43 -21.08
C SER A 160 -3.92 -0.25 -20.77
N ILE A 161 -4.30 0.60 -19.81
CA ILE A 161 -3.49 1.75 -19.39
C ILE A 161 -2.16 1.28 -18.80
N LEU A 162 -2.19 0.25 -17.94
CA LEU A 162 -0.97 -0.28 -17.34
C LEU A 162 -0.05 -0.90 -18.39
N ILE A 163 -0.57 -1.67 -19.35
CA ILE A 163 0.22 -2.24 -20.45
C ILE A 163 0.90 -1.12 -21.24
N LEU A 164 0.14 -0.11 -21.68
CA LEU A 164 0.69 1.03 -22.40
C LEU A 164 1.80 1.72 -21.59
N ARG A 165 1.55 1.96 -20.31
CA ARG A 165 2.56 2.51 -19.39
C ARG A 165 3.80 1.61 -19.40
N LEU A 166 3.68 0.31 -19.14
CA LEU A 166 4.81 -0.60 -19.02
C LEU A 166 5.61 -0.72 -20.34
N LEU A 167 4.98 -0.51 -21.49
CA LEU A 167 5.66 -0.41 -22.79
C LEU A 167 6.46 0.90 -22.92
N LEU A 168 5.90 2.04 -22.49
CA LEU A 168 6.56 3.35 -22.58
C LEU A 168 7.74 3.49 -21.63
N ALA A 169 7.66 2.91 -20.43
CA ALA A 169 8.71 2.97 -19.42
C ALA A 169 8.89 1.64 -18.69
N PRO A 170 9.54 0.64 -19.30
CA PRO A 170 9.64 -0.70 -18.71
C PRO A 170 10.24 -0.72 -17.30
N PRO A 171 9.72 -1.56 -16.39
CA PRO A 171 10.24 -1.66 -15.03
C PRO A 171 11.66 -2.23 -15.02
N LYS A 172 12.48 -1.74 -14.09
CA LYS A 172 13.85 -2.25 -13.87
C LYS A 172 13.82 -3.70 -13.35
N PRO A 173 14.91 -4.48 -13.48
CA PRO A 173 14.94 -5.87 -13.02
C PRO A 173 14.57 -6.06 -11.54
N ASN A 174 15.02 -5.17 -10.65
CA ASN A 174 14.68 -5.18 -9.23
C ASN A 174 13.20 -4.80 -8.97
N GLU A 175 12.64 -3.90 -9.77
CA GLU A 175 11.21 -3.56 -9.72
C GLU A 175 10.35 -4.73 -10.18
N ARG A 176 10.76 -5.45 -11.24
CA ARG A 176 10.06 -6.66 -11.70
C ARG A 176 10.00 -7.73 -10.62
N LYS A 177 11.11 -7.96 -9.90
CA LYS A 177 11.16 -8.90 -8.77
C LYS A 177 10.19 -8.48 -7.66
N LEU A 178 10.14 -7.18 -7.33
CA LEU A 178 9.20 -6.65 -6.36
C LEU A 178 7.75 -6.84 -6.82
N MET A 179 7.45 -6.47 -8.06
CA MET A 179 6.14 -6.63 -8.69
C MET A 179 5.65 -8.08 -8.63
N LEU A 180 6.50 -9.05 -8.99
CA LEU A 180 6.18 -10.48 -8.93
C LEU A 180 5.93 -10.94 -7.49
N THR A 181 6.71 -10.45 -6.53
CA THR A 181 6.52 -10.77 -5.11
C THR A 181 5.17 -10.24 -4.61
N ILE A 182 4.82 -9.01 -4.96
CA ILE A 182 3.55 -8.36 -4.58
C ILE A 182 2.35 -8.96 -5.29
N LEU A 183 2.51 -9.40 -6.54
CA LEU A 183 1.47 -10.12 -7.28
C LEU A 183 0.98 -11.36 -6.53
N LEU A 184 1.84 -11.97 -5.69
CA LEU A 184 1.47 -13.08 -4.83
C LEU A 184 1.01 -12.60 -3.45
N LEU A 185 1.83 -11.80 -2.76
CA LEU A 185 1.58 -11.45 -1.36
C LEU A 185 0.40 -10.49 -1.18
N GLY A 186 0.23 -9.52 -2.08
CA GLY A 186 -0.85 -8.54 -2.02
C GLY A 186 -2.22 -9.21 -2.06
N PRO A 187 -2.54 -9.98 -3.13
CA PRO A 187 -3.77 -10.77 -3.21
C PRO A 187 -3.99 -11.71 -2.02
N LEU A 188 -2.96 -12.42 -1.54
CA LEU A 188 -3.13 -13.32 -0.39
C LEU A 188 -3.54 -12.57 0.88
N TYR A 189 -2.91 -11.42 1.13
CA TYR A 189 -3.26 -10.56 2.27
C TYR A 189 -4.67 -10.01 2.13
N GLU A 190 -5.03 -9.54 0.93
CA GLU A 190 -6.37 -9.05 0.61
C GLU A 190 -7.45 -10.11 0.85
N ILE A 191 -7.24 -11.32 0.34
CA ILE A 191 -8.15 -12.45 0.50
C ILE A 191 -8.32 -12.78 1.99
N PHE A 192 -7.23 -12.76 2.76
CA PHE A 192 -7.30 -12.96 4.20
C PHE A 192 -8.19 -11.91 4.87
N LEU A 193 -8.05 -10.63 4.53
CA LEU A 193 -8.86 -9.55 5.10
C LEU A 193 -10.35 -9.69 4.73
N ILE A 194 -10.65 -10.01 3.47
CA ILE A 194 -12.03 -10.27 3.02
C ILE A 194 -12.62 -11.48 3.77
N LYS A 195 -11.88 -12.59 3.86
CA LYS A 195 -12.34 -13.80 4.56
C LYS A 195 -12.44 -13.64 6.07
N SER A 196 -11.71 -12.69 6.64
CA SER A 196 -11.84 -12.27 8.03
C SER A 196 -13.01 -11.31 8.26
N GLY A 197 -13.78 -10.98 7.21
CA GLY A 197 -14.95 -10.11 7.29
C GLY A 197 -14.58 -8.64 7.47
N LEU A 198 -13.41 -8.18 7.00
CA LEU A 198 -13.02 -6.78 7.16
C LEU A 198 -13.76 -5.83 6.20
N TYR A 199 -13.88 -6.22 4.93
CA TYR A 199 -14.61 -5.45 3.92
C TYR A 199 -15.09 -6.33 2.76
N GLU A 200 -16.06 -5.79 2.02
CA GLU A 200 -16.68 -6.42 0.85
C GLU A 200 -16.62 -5.49 -0.36
N TYR A 201 -16.23 -6.05 -1.51
CA TYR A 201 -16.23 -5.34 -2.79
C TYR A 201 -17.54 -5.50 -3.53
N GLN A 202 -17.94 -4.47 -4.29
CA GLN A 202 -19.15 -4.51 -5.12
C GLN A 202 -19.10 -5.60 -6.21
N THR A 203 -17.92 -5.82 -6.78
CA THR A 203 -17.71 -6.71 -7.94
C THR A 203 -16.60 -7.72 -7.65
N GLY A 204 -16.70 -8.42 -6.51
CA GLY A 204 -15.75 -9.48 -6.14
C GLY A 204 -15.76 -10.63 -7.16
N VAL A 205 -14.59 -10.99 -7.70
CA VAL A 205 -14.43 -12.08 -8.67
C VAL A 205 -13.58 -13.21 -8.08
N ILE A 206 -12.35 -12.91 -7.69
CA ILE A 206 -11.40 -13.89 -7.16
C ILE A 206 -11.45 -13.85 -5.64
N PHE A 207 -12.10 -14.85 -5.01
CA PHE A 207 -12.27 -14.93 -3.56
C PHE A 207 -12.89 -13.67 -2.91
N GLY A 208 -13.73 -12.95 -3.65
CA GLY A 208 -14.36 -11.69 -3.20
C GLY A 208 -13.58 -10.43 -3.58
N MET A 209 -12.39 -10.55 -4.16
CA MET A 209 -11.58 -9.43 -4.64
C MET A 209 -11.83 -9.17 -6.14
N PRO A 210 -11.92 -7.90 -6.58
CA PRO A 210 -12.00 -7.56 -8.01
C PRO A 210 -10.62 -7.67 -8.69
N LEU A 211 -10.60 -8.00 -9.98
CA LEU A 211 -9.35 -8.22 -10.73
C LEU A 211 -8.49 -6.95 -10.82
N TRP A 212 -9.12 -5.78 -10.96
CA TRP A 212 -8.43 -4.50 -11.00
C TRP A 212 -7.56 -4.28 -9.78
N LEU A 213 -7.90 -4.87 -8.62
CA LEU A 213 -7.13 -4.66 -7.39
C LEU A 213 -5.82 -5.44 -7.41
N ILE A 214 -5.81 -6.63 -8.02
CA ILE A 214 -4.58 -7.40 -8.25
C ILE A 214 -3.62 -6.58 -9.13
N ILE A 215 -4.15 -6.04 -10.23
CA ILE A 215 -3.38 -5.19 -11.14
C ILE A 215 -2.88 -3.94 -10.38
N TYR A 216 -3.72 -3.40 -9.48
CA TYR A 216 -3.42 -2.18 -8.74
C TYR A 216 -2.29 -2.41 -7.75
N TRP A 217 -2.31 -3.52 -7.01
CA TRP A 217 -1.23 -3.91 -6.10
C TRP A 217 0.14 -3.90 -6.79
N VAL A 218 0.23 -4.51 -7.97
CA VAL A 218 1.47 -4.58 -8.73
C VAL A 218 1.93 -3.18 -9.18
N PHE A 219 1.00 -2.38 -9.68
CA PHE A 219 1.30 -1.03 -10.15
C PHE A 219 1.68 -0.07 -9.00
N ILE A 220 0.86 -0.02 -7.95
CA ILE A 220 0.99 0.96 -6.87
C ILE A 220 2.26 0.74 -6.07
N ILE A 221 2.69 -0.50 -5.85
CA ILE A 221 3.93 -0.76 -5.12
C ILE A 221 5.16 -0.36 -5.93
N ARG A 222 5.13 -0.54 -7.26
CA ARG A 222 6.18 -0.01 -8.13
C ARG A 222 6.23 1.53 -8.05
N PHE A 223 5.08 2.19 -8.12
CA PHE A 223 5.00 3.64 -8.02
C PHE A 223 5.47 4.14 -6.64
N LEU A 224 5.03 3.48 -5.56
CA LEU A 224 5.44 3.77 -4.19
C LEU A 224 6.95 3.60 -4.02
N LYS A 225 7.55 2.54 -4.58
CA LYS A 225 9.00 2.36 -4.59
C LYS A 225 9.70 3.55 -5.26
N ALA A 226 9.21 4.01 -6.40
CA ALA A 226 9.75 5.18 -7.08
C ALA A 226 9.68 6.44 -6.19
N ILE A 227 8.58 6.66 -5.48
CA ILE A 227 8.45 7.76 -4.51
C ILE A 227 9.46 7.60 -3.37
N ILE A 228 9.54 6.43 -2.73
CA ILE A 228 10.49 6.12 -1.64
C ILE A 228 11.94 6.36 -2.09
N ASP A 229 12.30 5.92 -3.29
CA ASP A 229 13.64 6.09 -3.84
C ASP A 229 14.05 7.57 -3.94
N ARG A 230 13.12 8.43 -4.34
CA ARG A 230 13.37 9.87 -4.46
C ARG A 230 13.39 10.56 -3.10
N ILE A 231 12.43 10.23 -2.23
CA ILE A 231 12.37 10.78 -0.88
C ILE A 231 13.67 10.49 -0.11
N GLU A 232 14.13 9.23 -0.12
CA GLU A 232 15.35 8.87 0.60
C GLU A 232 16.61 9.47 -0.02
N PHE A 233 16.67 9.63 -1.34
CA PHE A 233 17.76 10.37 -1.99
C PHE A 233 17.86 11.82 -1.46
N TYR A 234 16.72 12.51 -1.29
CA TYR A 234 16.70 13.87 -0.75
C TYR A 234 17.03 13.92 0.75
N PHE A 235 16.53 12.97 1.55
CA PHE A 235 16.90 12.87 2.97
C PHE A 235 18.39 12.56 3.18
N GLY A 236 18.99 11.79 2.26
CA GLY A 236 20.41 11.45 2.28
C GLY A 236 21.35 12.61 1.91
N LYS A 237 20.87 13.64 1.22
CA LYS A 237 21.66 14.84 0.86
C LYS A 237 21.71 15.94 1.92
N LYS A 238 20.71 15.99 2.80
CA LYS A 238 20.56 17.09 3.79
C LYS A 238 21.26 16.83 5.13
N ASN A 239 21.96 15.71 5.28
CA ASN A 239 22.77 15.37 6.47
C ASN A 239 24.18 14.99 6.03
#